data_AF-A0A259CCR7-F1
#
_entry.id   AF-A0A259CCR7-F1
#
_cell.length_a   1.000
_cell.length_b   1.000
_cell.length_c   1.000
_cell.angle_alpha   90.00
_cell.angle_beta   90.00
_cell.angle_gamma   90.00
#
_symmetry.space_group_name_H-M   'P 1'
#
loop_
_entity.id
_entity.type
_entity.pdbx_description
1 polymer ?
#
loop_
_entity_poly.entity_id
_entity_poly.type
_entity_poly.pdbx_seq_one_letter_code
_entity_poly.pdbx_strand_id
1 'polypeptide(L)'
;MSSSPQAVIQHFFDPETWTYTYVVYEDVGSPCAIIDSVLNYDPKSGRTKTKSADEVIAFVKSKQLQTTWILETHAHADHLTAAPYLQSQLGGKIVIGDHITNVQTVFKGVFGLDEQFDTHGAQFDHLLKDGESLAFGNLSLKALYVPGHTPACMAYVIGDAIFVGDTLFMPDVGTARCDFPGGNANMLYQSVQKILAYPPETKLYMCHDYPPATRQ
;
A
#
# COMPACT_ATOMS: atom_id res chain seq x y z
N MET A 1 26.61 4.83 -17.96
CA MET A 1 25.49 4.14 -17.30
C MET A 1 24.69 5.22 -16.59
N SER A 2 23.49 5.54 -17.07
CA SER A 2 22.63 6.53 -16.39
C SER A 2 22.19 5.90 -15.08
N SER A 3 22.59 6.45 -13.93
CA SER A 3 22.04 6.03 -12.64
C SER A 3 20.54 6.28 -12.68
N SER A 4 19.75 5.24 -12.42
CA SER A 4 18.31 5.43 -12.21
C SER A 4 18.10 6.48 -11.11
N PRO A 5 17.11 7.37 -11.25
CA PRO A 5 16.82 8.36 -10.21
C PRO A 5 16.57 7.66 -8.87
N GLN A 6 17.25 8.12 -7.83
CA GLN A 6 17.23 7.49 -6.51
C GLN A 6 16.02 7.99 -5.72
N ALA A 7 15.12 7.08 -5.37
CA ALA A 7 13.98 7.41 -4.53
C ALA A 7 14.41 7.60 -3.06
N VAL A 8 13.94 8.67 -2.44
CA VAL A 8 13.97 8.90 -1.00
C VAL A 8 12.68 8.33 -0.40
N ILE A 9 12.82 7.53 0.66
CA ILE A 9 11.71 6.80 1.29
C ILE A 9 11.65 7.18 2.76
N GLN A 10 10.57 7.85 3.15
CA GLN A 10 10.21 8.09 4.55
C GLN A 10 9.13 7.09 4.96
N HIS A 11 9.28 6.49 6.14
CA HIS A 11 8.27 5.60 6.71
C HIS A 11 7.67 6.19 7.99
N PHE A 12 6.45 5.76 8.29
CA PHE A 12 5.70 6.08 9.51
C PHE A 12 5.14 4.76 10.02
N PHE A 13 5.38 4.46 11.29
CA PHE A 13 4.96 3.20 11.89
C PHE A 13 3.81 3.45 12.85
N ASP A 14 2.68 2.81 12.63
CA ASP A 14 1.53 2.84 13.52
C ASP A 14 1.61 1.68 14.54
N PRO A 15 1.80 1.95 15.84
CA PRO A 15 1.95 0.89 16.83
C PRO A 15 0.63 0.21 17.23
N GLU A 16 -0.53 0.73 16.83
CA GLU A 16 -1.83 0.10 17.13
C GLU A 16 -2.13 -1.03 16.14
N THR A 17 -1.76 -0.84 14.87
CA THR A 17 -1.99 -1.81 13.78
C THR A 17 -0.73 -2.46 13.25
N TRP A 18 0.45 -2.00 13.68
CA TRP A 18 1.78 -2.41 13.20
C TRP A 18 2.03 -2.13 11.72
N THR A 19 1.30 -1.17 11.16
CA THR A 19 1.36 -0.81 9.74
C THR A 19 2.48 0.19 9.49
N TYR A 20 3.19 0.01 8.37
CA TYR A 20 4.03 1.04 7.79
C TYR A 20 3.28 1.81 6.70
N THR A 21 3.19 3.12 6.88
CA THR A 21 2.86 4.05 5.80
C THR A 21 4.15 4.62 5.21
N TYR A 22 4.23 4.74 3.89
CA TYR A 22 5.42 5.28 3.22
C TYR A 22 5.12 6.56 2.44
N VAL A 23 6.10 7.48 2.43
CA VAL A 23 6.15 8.61 1.49
C VAL A 23 7.41 8.46 0.63
N VAL A 24 7.22 8.38 -0.68
CA VAL A 24 8.27 8.14 -1.67
C VAL A 24 8.38 9.34 -2.60
N TYR A 25 9.57 9.90 -2.72
CA TYR A 25 9.82 11.14 -3.47
C TYR A 25 11.27 11.21 -3.96
N GLU A 26 11.59 12.20 -4.80
CA GLU A 26 12.95 12.38 -5.35
C GLU A 26 13.76 13.39 -4.54
N ASP A 27 13.20 14.59 -4.31
CA ASP A 27 13.86 15.67 -3.57
C ASP A 27 12.81 16.61 -2.93
N VAL A 28 13.25 17.57 -2.12
CA VAL A 28 12.41 18.65 -1.58
C VAL A 28 11.68 19.36 -2.72
N GLY A 29 10.37 19.54 -2.60
CA GLY A 29 9.53 20.16 -3.63
C GLY A 29 9.03 19.22 -4.72
N SER A 30 9.54 17.99 -4.80
CA SER A 30 9.20 17.05 -5.89
C SER A 30 7.80 16.45 -5.74
N PRO A 31 7.25 15.87 -6.83
CA PRO A 31 6.15 14.93 -6.73
C PRO A 31 6.45 13.77 -5.77
N CYS A 32 5.43 13.29 -5.08
CA CYS A 32 5.53 12.13 -4.19
C CYS A 32 4.35 11.16 -4.34
N ALA A 33 4.59 9.92 -3.92
CA ALA A 33 3.56 8.91 -3.67
C ALA A 33 3.45 8.62 -2.16
N ILE A 34 2.24 8.39 -1.68
CA ILE A 34 1.96 7.91 -0.32
C ILE A 34 1.41 6.49 -0.44
N ILE A 35 1.87 5.56 0.38
CA ILE A 35 1.51 4.13 0.30
C ILE A 35 0.97 3.66 1.65
N ASP A 36 -0.19 3.00 1.64
CA ASP A 36 -0.82 2.29 2.78
C ASP A 36 -1.00 3.18 4.01
N SER A 37 -1.83 4.23 3.87
CA SER A 37 -2.03 5.24 4.91
C SER A 37 -3.03 4.83 5.99
N VAL A 38 -2.74 5.10 7.26
CA VAL A 38 -3.60 4.71 8.40
C VAL A 38 -4.53 5.84 8.86
N LEU A 39 -5.82 5.53 8.96
CA LEU A 39 -6.82 6.27 9.74
C LEU A 39 -7.02 5.56 11.08
N ASN A 40 -6.54 6.16 12.17
CA ASN A 40 -6.64 5.53 13.50
C ASN A 40 -8.11 5.31 13.89
N TYR A 41 -8.41 4.13 14.43
CA TYR A 41 -9.77 3.73 14.79
C TYR A 41 -9.78 2.99 16.13
N ASP A 42 -10.61 3.45 17.06
CA ASP A 42 -10.87 2.73 18.30
C ASP A 42 -12.15 1.89 18.17
N PRO A 43 -12.04 0.56 18.00
CA PRO A 43 -13.20 -0.30 17.83
C PRO A 43 -14.08 -0.38 19.09
N LYS A 44 -13.56 -0.01 20.28
CA LYS A 44 -14.34 -0.02 21.52
C LYS A 44 -15.32 1.16 21.59
N SER A 45 -14.98 2.29 20.96
CA SER A 45 -15.80 3.51 20.99
C SER A 45 -16.36 3.91 19.63
N GLY A 46 -15.94 3.25 18.54
CA GLY A 46 -16.34 3.59 17.18
C GLY A 46 -15.78 4.93 16.68
N ARG A 47 -14.74 5.46 17.33
CA ARG A 47 -14.17 6.79 17.01
C ARG A 47 -12.98 6.68 16.09
N THR A 48 -12.93 7.54 15.09
CA THR A 48 -11.75 7.76 14.26
C THR A 48 -10.91 8.92 14.79
N LYS A 49 -9.60 8.88 14.52
CA LYS A 49 -8.65 9.99 14.71
C LYS A 49 -7.71 10.04 13.51
N THR A 50 -7.15 11.22 13.24
CA THR A 50 -6.30 11.47 12.07
C THR A 50 -4.82 11.52 12.40
N LYS A 51 -4.40 11.09 13.61
CA LYS A 51 -3.04 11.30 14.12
C LYS A 51 -1.97 10.78 13.14
N SER A 52 -2.05 9.52 12.72
CA SER A 52 -1.05 8.92 11.82
C SER A 52 -1.05 9.60 10.45
N ALA A 53 -2.22 9.94 9.91
CA ALA A 53 -2.34 10.69 8.65
C ALA A 53 -1.81 12.14 8.76
N ASP A 54 -2.00 12.80 9.90
CA ASP A 54 -1.53 14.17 10.13
C ASP A 54 0.01 14.24 10.23
N GLU A 55 0.66 13.20 10.74
CA GLU A 55 2.13 13.06 10.71
C GLU A 55 2.66 13.00 9.26
N VAL A 56 1.99 12.23 8.40
CA VAL A 56 2.29 12.15 6.96
C VAL A 56 2.07 13.50 6.28
N ILE A 57 0.94 14.18 6.55
CA ILE A 57 0.63 15.52 6.01
C ILE A 57 1.69 16.53 6.43
N ALA A 58 2.09 16.53 7.70
CA ALA A 58 3.09 17.43 8.23
C ALA A 58 4.43 17.23 7.53
N PHE A 59 4.84 15.97 7.32
CA PHE A 59 6.06 15.66 6.58
C PHE A 59 5.99 16.16 5.13
N VAL A 60 4.94 15.81 4.39
CA VAL A 60 4.73 16.25 3.00
C VAL A 60 4.82 17.78 2.87
N LYS A 61 4.12 18.50 3.75
CA LYS A 61 4.14 19.98 3.77
C LYS A 61 5.52 20.54 4.14
N SER A 62 6.21 19.95 5.13
CA SER A 62 7.55 20.40 5.54
C SER A 62 8.60 20.26 4.43
N LYS A 63 8.43 19.25 3.58
CA LYS A 63 9.27 18.97 2.40
C LYS A 63 8.75 19.61 1.12
N GLN A 64 7.65 20.37 1.20
CA GLN A 64 6.98 21.02 0.06
C GLN A 64 6.62 20.03 -1.07
N LEU A 65 6.38 18.76 -0.74
CA LEU A 65 6.13 17.73 -1.73
C LEU A 65 4.74 17.88 -2.36
N GLN A 66 4.60 17.39 -3.59
CA GLN A 66 3.36 17.43 -4.36
C GLN A 66 2.78 16.01 -4.47
N THR A 67 1.76 15.71 -3.68
CA THR A 67 1.13 14.38 -3.67
C THR A 67 0.48 14.08 -5.03
N THR A 68 1.04 13.12 -5.75
CA THR A 68 0.53 12.68 -7.07
C THR A 68 -0.31 11.43 -6.91
N TRP A 69 0.18 10.46 -6.14
CA TRP A 69 -0.43 9.16 -5.95
C TRP A 69 -0.61 8.84 -4.47
N ILE A 70 -1.78 8.30 -4.14
CA ILE A 70 -2.08 7.70 -2.85
C ILE A 70 -2.42 6.24 -3.18
N LEU A 71 -1.52 5.34 -2.84
CA LEU A 71 -1.49 3.96 -3.30
C LEU A 71 -1.91 3.03 -2.18
N GLU A 72 -2.75 2.05 -2.51
CA GLU A 72 -3.12 0.95 -1.61
C GLU A 72 -2.58 -0.36 -2.20
N THR A 73 -1.67 -1.01 -1.48
CA THR A 73 -1.15 -2.33 -1.90
C THR A 73 -2.26 -3.36 -1.95
N HIS A 74 -3.26 -3.27 -1.08
CA HIS A 74 -4.43 -4.14 -1.08
C HIS A 74 -5.59 -3.53 -0.27
N ALA A 75 -6.74 -4.20 -0.25
CA ALA A 75 -7.79 -3.89 0.72
C ALA A 75 -7.39 -4.45 2.09
N HIS A 76 -6.88 -3.59 2.96
CA HIS A 76 -6.38 -3.93 4.30
C HIS A 76 -7.50 -4.47 5.21
N ALA A 77 -7.16 -5.43 6.06
CA ALA A 77 -8.10 -6.07 6.99
C ALA A 77 -7.84 -5.72 8.47
N ASP A 78 -6.72 -5.05 8.74
CA ASP A 78 -6.18 -4.73 10.06
C ASP A 78 -6.33 -3.24 10.42
N HIS A 79 -6.42 -2.34 9.43
CA HIS A 79 -6.59 -0.90 9.63
C HIS A 79 -7.56 -0.27 8.61
N LEU A 80 -8.05 0.94 8.92
CA LEU A 80 -8.81 1.76 7.98
C LEU A 80 -7.84 2.64 7.18
N THR A 81 -8.02 2.72 5.86
CA THR A 81 -7.22 3.66 5.05
C THR A 81 -7.57 5.12 5.36
N ALA A 82 -6.55 5.98 5.40
CA ALA A 82 -6.69 7.44 5.42
C ALA A 82 -6.68 8.09 4.03
N ALA A 83 -6.69 7.32 2.93
CA ALA A 83 -6.50 7.85 1.58
C ALA A 83 -7.47 8.98 1.21
N PRO A 84 -8.79 8.90 1.47
CA PRO A 84 -9.71 10.02 1.20
C PRO A 84 -9.39 11.27 2.03
N TYR A 85 -8.98 11.09 3.29
CA TYR A 85 -8.58 12.20 4.14
C TYR A 85 -7.31 12.87 3.61
N LEU A 86 -6.27 12.09 3.28
CA LEU A 86 -5.05 12.60 2.66
C LEU A 86 -5.34 13.32 1.35
N GLN A 87 -6.18 12.74 0.49
CA GLN A 87 -6.58 13.34 -0.78
C GLN A 87 -7.23 14.71 -0.57
N SER A 88 -8.10 14.85 0.43
CA SER A 88 -8.74 16.14 0.75
C SER A 88 -7.75 17.21 1.23
N GLN A 89 -6.64 16.80 1.87
CA GLN A 89 -5.67 17.71 2.49
C GLN A 89 -4.48 18.03 1.56
N LEU A 90 -4.12 17.12 0.66
CA LEU A 90 -2.90 17.18 -0.15
C LEU A 90 -3.16 17.08 -1.66
N GLY A 91 -4.38 16.72 -2.07
CA GLY A 91 -4.68 16.35 -3.45
C GLY A 91 -4.16 14.96 -3.81
N GLY A 92 -3.87 14.75 -5.10
CA GLY A 92 -3.44 13.46 -5.63
C GLY A 92 -4.61 12.52 -5.97
N LYS A 93 -4.26 11.33 -6.44
CA LYS A 93 -5.20 10.30 -6.90
C LYS A 93 -5.06 9.03 -6.10
N ILE A 94 -6.19 8.46 -5.67
CA ILE A 94 -6.24 7.19 -4.96
C ILE A 94 -6.19 6.05 -5.98
N VAL A 95 -5.24 5.13 -5.81
CA VAL A 95 -4.96 4.05 -6.75
C VAL A 95 -4.92 2.71 -6.02
N ILE A 96 -5.53 1.70 -6.61
CA ILE A 96 -5.50 0.31 -6.12
C ILE A 96 -5.47 -0.66 -7.32
N GLY A 97 -5.15 -1.94 -7.09
CA GLY A 97 -5.20 -2.96 -8.12
C GLY A 97 -6.60 -3.16 -8.71
N ASP A 98 -6.70 -3.41 -10.01
CA ASP A 98 -7.97 -3.57 -10.73
C ASP A 98 -8.84 -4.77 -10.26
N HIS A 99 -8.21 -5.75 -9.62
CA HIS A 99 -8.89 -6.88 -8.98
C HIS A 99 -9.62 -6.52 -7.67
N ILE A 100 -9.58 -5.26 -7.22
CA ILE A 100 -10.38 -4.76 -6.07
C ILE A 100 -11.88 -5.05 -6.24
N THR A 101 -12.36 -5.09 -7.48
CA THR A 101 -13.75 -5.41 -7.84
C THR A 101 -14.20 -6.78 -7.32
N ASN A 102 -13.28 -7.76 -7.27
CA ASN A 102 -13.55 -9.08 -6.69
C ASN A 102 -13.77 -8.98 -5.17
N VAL A 103 -12.95 -8.19 -4.48
CA VAL A 103 -13.08 -7.95 -3.04
C VAL A 103 -14.38 -7.20 -2.74
N GLN A 104 -14.68 -6.14 -3.49
CA GLN A 104 -15.92 -5.37 -3.34
C GLN A 104 -17.16 -6.27 -3.53
N THR A 105 -17.16 -7.16 -4.52
CA THR A 105 -18.26 -8.09 -4.78
C THR A 105 -18.50 -9.03 -3.59
N VAL A 106 -17.44 -9.60 -3.02
CA VAL A 106 -17.54 -10.49 -1.86
C VAL A 106 -18.04 -9.73 -0.64
N PHE A 107 -17.42 -8.59 -0.32
CA PHE A 107 -17.72 -7.86 0.92
C PHE A 107 -19.05 -7.09 0.87
N LYS A 108 -19.55 -6.73 -0.31
CA LYS A 108 -20.93 -6.26 -0.48
C LYS A 108 -21.93 -7.24 0.12
N GLY A 109 -21.76 -8.54 -0.15
CA GLY A 109 -22.58 -9.60 0.42
C GLY A 109 -22.37 -9.78 1.92
N VAL A 110 -21.11 -9.80 2.38
CA VAL A 110 -20.77 -9.99 3.80
C VAL A 110 -21.38 -8.90 4.69
N PHE A 111 -21.32 -7.65 4.25
CA PHE A 111 -21.83 -6.50 5.01
C PHE A 111 -23.31 -6.18 4.75
N GLY A 112 -23.98 -6.92 3.86
CA GLY A 112 -25.36 -6.66 3.50
C GLY A 112 -25.59 -5.27 2.90
N LEU A 113 -24.61 -4.77 2.13
CA LEU A 113 -24.70 -3.46 1.49
C LEU A 113 -25.74 -3.49 0.36
N ASP A 114 -26.43 -2.37 0.18
CA ASP A 114 -27.51 -2.26 -0.80
C ASP A 114 -27.00 -2.22 -2.26
N GLU A 115 -27.94 -2.21 -3.20
CA GLU A 115 -27.61 -2.17 -4.63
C GLU A 115 -26.85 -0.90 -5.06
N GLN A 116 -26.92 0.19 -4.29
CA GLN A 116 -26.26 1.46 -4.60
C GLN A 116 -24.75 1.41 -4.37
N PHE A 117 -24.26 0.45 -3.57
CA PHE A 117 -22.82 0.23 -3.43
C PHE A 117 -22.22 -0.35 -4.71
N ASP A 118 -21.42 0.46 -5.40
CA ASP A 118 -20.72 0.10 -6.63
C ASP A 118 -19.55 -0.85 -6.34
N THR A 119 -19.48 -1.96 -7.09
CA THR A 119 -18.42 -2.97 -7.00
C THR A 119 -17.49 -2.98 -8.22
N HIS A 120 -17.53 -1.93 -9.05
CA HIS A 120 -16.67 -1.75 -10.22
C HIS A 120 -15.44 -0.87 -9.94
N GLY A 121 -15.14 -0.60 -8.66
CA GLY A 121 -13.96 0.17 -8.24
C GLY A 121 -14.04 1.67 -8.50
N ALA A 122 -15.23 2.22 -8.78
CA ALA A 122 -15.43 3.65 -9.09
C ALA A 122 -15.08 4.60 -7.94
N GLN A 123 -14.87 4.07 -6.73
CA GLN A 123 -14.41 4.81 -5.55
C GLN A 123 -12.93 5.17 -5.61
N PHE A 124 -12.17 4.57 -6.53
CA PHE A 124 -10.74 4.83 -6.74
C PHE A 124 -10.56 5.64 -8.03
N ASP A 125 -9.60 6.57 -8.02
CA ASP A 125 -9.31 7.41 -9.20
C ASP A 125 -8.61 6.64 -10.32
N HIS A 126 -7.93 5.53 -9.98
CA HIS A 126 -7.27 4.65 -10.95
C HIS A 126 -7.25 3.20 -10.48
N LEU A 127 -7.58 2.29 -11.40
CA LEU A 127 -7.49 0.85 -11.21
C LEU A 127 -6.28 0.32 -11.98
N LEU A 128 -5.27 -0.12 -11.23
CA LEU A 128 -3.93 -0.41 -11.73
C LEU A 128 -3.81 -1.88 -12.19
N LYS A 129 -3.26 -2.10 -13.38
CA LYS A 129 -3.05 -3.44 -13.96
C LYS A 129 -1.63 -3.97 -13.73
N ASP A 130 -1.45 -5.29 -13.82
CA ASP A 130 -0.10 -5.89 -13.77
C ASP A 130 0.81 -5.31 -14.86
N GLY A 131 2.00 -4.88 -14.46
CA GLY A 131 3.00 -4.29 -15.35
C GLY A 131 2.73 -2.85 -15.78
N GLU A 132 1.61 -2.25 -15.37
CA GLU A 132 1.33 -0.83 -15.62
C GLU A 132 2.31 0.06 -14.88
N SER A 133 2.66 1.21 -15.48
CA SER A 133 3.56 2.19 -14.87
C SER A 133 2.92 3.56 -14.75
N LEU A 134 3.03 4.19 -13.58
CA LEU A 134 2.59 5.56 -13.31
C LEU A 134 3.79 6.44 -12.96
N ALA A 135 4.00 7.52 -13.72
CA ALA A 135 5.08 8.47 -13.48
C ALA A 135 4.72 9.49 -12.39
N PHE A 136 5.73 9.98 -11.68
CA PHE A 136 5.63 11.15 -10.79
C PHE A 136 7.03 11.78 -10.64
N GLY A 137 7.21 12.99 -11.17
CA GLY A 137 8.53 13.60 -11.30
C GLY A 137 9.43 12.79 -12.24
N ASN A 138 10.68 12.53 -11.83
CA ASN A 138 11.57 11.62 -12.56
C ASN A 138 11.44 10.16 -12.10
N LEU A 139 10.62 9.89 -11.09
CA LEU A 139 10.33 8.54 -10.60
C LEU A 139 9.17 7.94 -11.38
N SER A 140 9.13 6.61 -11.39
CA SER A 140 8.02 5.83 -11.92
C SER A 140 7.72 4.68 -10.99
N LEU A 141 6.43 4.47 -10.77
CA LEU A 141 5.87 3.31 -10.11
C LEU A 141 5.58 2.26 -11.17
N LYS A 142 6.16 1.07 -11.07
CA LYS A 142 5.69 -0.10 -11.83
C LYS A 142 4.91 -1.04 -10.92
N ALA A 143 3.70 -1.36 -11.35
CA ALA A 143 2.78 -2.24 -10.66
C ALA A 143 3.12 -3.71 -10.90
N LEU A 144 3.12 -4.51 -9.84
CA LEU A 144 3.20 -5.96 -9.91
C LEU A 144 1.95 -6.53 -9.26
N TYR A 145 1.15 -7.27 -10.01
CA TYR A 145 0.10 -8.09 -9.44
C TYR A 145 0.74 -9.28 -8.72
N VAL A 146 0.47 -9.39 -7.41
CA VAL A 146 1.06 -10.33 -6.47
C VAL A 146 -0.01 -10.94 -5.55
N PRO A 147 -1.04 -11.60 -6.11
CA PRO A 147 -2.13 -12.17 -5.33
C PRO A 147 -1.64 -13.30 -4.41
N GLY A 148 -2.42 -13.57 -3.37
CA GLY A 148 -2.20 -14.71 -2.49
C GLY A 148 -2.68 -14.44 -1.07
N HIS A 149 -2.30 -13.30 -0.51
CA HIS A 149 -2.90 -12.82 0.74
C HIS A 149 -4.35 -12.39 0.52
N THR A 150 -4.58 -11.53 -0.48
CA THR A 150 -5.88 -11.23 -1.07
C THR A 150 -5.83 -11.44 -2.59
N PRO A 151 -6.98 -11.51 -3.30
CA PRO A 151 -6.99 -11.59 -4.75
C PRO A 151 -6.66 -10.25 -5.44
N ALA A 152 -6.42 -9.17 -4.69
CA ALA A 152 -6.19 -7.83 -5.24
C ALA A 152 -4.83 -7.22 -4.85
N CYS A 153 -3.94 -8.01 -4.24
CA CYS A 153 -2.64 -7.53 -3.79
C CYS A 153 -1.75 -7.07 -4.96
N MET A 154 -1.18 -5.89 -4.78
CA MET A 154 -0.19 -5.25 -5.64
C MET A 154 1.10 -5.01 -4.87
N ALA A 155 2.22 -5.14 -5.56
CA ALA A 155 3.52 -4.66 -5.13
C ALA A 155 3.98 -3.55 -6.08
N TYR A 156 4.78 -2.65 -5.55
CA TYR A 156 5.11 -1.39 -6.21
C TYR A 156 6.61 -1.24 -6.34
N VAL A 157 7.12 -1.34 -7.57
CA VAL A 157 8.54 -1.13 -7.88
C VAL A 157 8.78 0.35 -8.13
N ILE A 158 9.65 0.97 -7.35
CA ILE A 158 10.01 2.38 -7.48
C ILE A 158 11.53 2.49 -7.29
N GLY A 159 12.26 2.84 -8.35
CA GLY A 159 13.72 2.91 -8.30
C GLY A 159 14.35 1.53 -8.00
N ASP A 160 15.12 1.44 -6.92
CA ASP A 160 15.78 0.21 -6.42
C ASP A 160 14.97 -0.50 -5.32
N ALA A 161 13.71 -0.10 -5.12
CA ALA A 161 12.85 -0.57 -4.04
C ALA A 161 11.56 -1.22 -4.54
N ILE A 162 11.03 -2.17 -3.76
CA ILE A 162 9.70 -2.75 -3.93
C ILE A 162 8.94 -2.65 -2.61
N PHE A 163 7.77 -2.03 -2.63
CA PHE A 163 6.80 -2.08 -1.54
C PHE A 163 5.93 -3.31 -1.76
N VAL A 164 6.04 -4.30 -0.88
CA VAL A 164 5.56 -5.67 -1.15
C VAL A 164 4.14 -5.94 -0.66
N GLY A 165 3.51 -4.97 0.02
CA GLY A 165 2.24 -5.20 0.72
C GLY A 165 2.38 -6.34 1.74
N ASP A 166 1.26 -7.01 2.04
CA ASP A 166 1.25 -8.25 2.81
C ASP A 166 1.52 -9.46 1.91
N THR A 167 2.70 -9.49 1.30
CA THR A 167 3.21 -10.67 0.57
C THR A 167 4.32 -11.37 1.35
N LEU A 168 5.33 -10.59 1.74
CA LEU A 168 6.45 -11.00 2.57
C LEU A 168 6.46 -10.16 3.85
N PHE A 169 6.88 -10.77 4.95
CA PHE A 169 7.35 -10.05 6.12
C PHE A 169 8.87 -10.13 6.21
N MET A 170 9.41 -9.55 7.28
CA MET A 170 10.82 -9.71 7.58
C MET A 170 11.20 -11.20 7.66
N PRO A 171 12.46 -11.58 7.32
CA PRO A 171 12.84 -12.99 7.14
C PRO A 171 12.60 -13.92 8.33
N ASP A 172 12.62 -13.40 9.57
CA ASP A 172 12.36 -14.21 10.78
C ASP A 172 10.87 -14.31 11.15
N VAL A 173 10.00 -13.58 10.46
CA VAL A 173 8.53 -13.66 10.59
C VAL A 173 7.98 -14.57 9.50
N GLY A 174 8.47 -14.41 8.26
CA GLY A 174 8.07 -15.23 7.12
C GLY A 174 7.09 -14.53 6.18
N THR A 175 5.88 -15.05 6.03
CA THR A 175 4.90 -14.61 5.03
C THR A 175 3.55 -14.25 5.64
N ALA A 176 2.76 -13.47 4.91
CA ALA A 176 1.38 -13.20 5.27
C ALA A 176 0.50 -14.45 5.20
N ARG A 177 -0.67 -14.38 5.86
CA ARG A 177 -1.73 -15.40 5.83
C ARG A 177 -2.45 -15.44 4.47
N CYS A 178 -3.07 -16.56 4.12
CA CYS A 178 -3.76 -16.77 2.83
C CYS A 178 -5.23 -17.21 2.96
N ASP A 179 -5.85 -16.99 4.11
CA ASP A 179 -7.19 -17.48 4.45
C ASP A 179 -8.28 -16.38 4.41
N PHE A 180 -7.93 -15.17 3.99
CA PHE A 180 -8.90 -14.14 3.60
C PHE A 180 -9.76 -14.65 2.43
N PRO A 181 -11.03 -14.20 2.25
CA PRO A 181 -11.82 -14.60 1.09
C PRO A 181 -11.09 -14.36 -0.24
N GLY A 182 -10.81 -15.45 -0.97
CA GLY A 182 -10.04 -15.43 -2.22
C GLY A 182 -8.52 -15.55 -2.06
N GLY A 183 -8.01 -15.63 -0.83
CA GLY A 183 -6.62 -15.95 -0.53
C GLY A 183 -6.22 -17.36 -0.97
N ASN A 184 -4.95 -17.53 -1.34
CA ASN A 184 -4.43 -18.78 -1.89
C ASN A 184 -2.91 -18.91 -1.67
N ALA A 185 -2.49 -19.90 -0.90
CA ALA A 185 -1.07 -20.11 -0.55
C ALA A 185 -0.18 -20.46 -1.76
N ASN A 186 -0.70 -21.18 -2.76
CA ASN A 186 0.06 -21.48 -3.97
C ASN A 186 0.29 -20.21 -4.81
N MET A 187 -0.72 -19.34 -4.89
CA MET A 187 -0.57 -18.04 -5.55
C MET A 187 0.39 -17.14 -4.78
N LEU A 188 0.29 -17.10 -3.44
CA LEU A 188 1.22 -16.33 -2.61
C LEU A 188 2.66 -16.79 -2.86
N TYR A 189 2.91 -18.10 -2.87
CA TYR A 189 4.23 -18.63 -3.16
C TYR A 189 4.75 -18.18 -4.54
N GLN A 190 3.92 -18.23 -5.59
CA GLN A 190 4.31 -17.74 -6.92
C GLN A 190 4.59 -16.24 -6.94
N SER A 191 3.79 -15.44 -6.22
CA SER A 191 3.98 -14.01 -6.06
C SER A 191 5.28 -13.68 -5.32
N VAL A 192 5.61 -14.43 -4.27
CA VAL A 192 6.90 -14.35 -3.58
C VAL A 192 8.05 -14.66 -4.53
N GLN A 193 7.96 -15.74 -5.32
CA GLN A 193 8.99 -16.07 -6.32
C GLN A 193 9.16 -14.95 -7.37
N LYS A 194 8.05 -14.32 -7.81
CA LYS A 194 8.07 -13.17 -8.74
C LYS A 194 8.82 -11.98 -8.14
N ILE A 195 8.62 -11.66 -6.85
CA ILE A 195 9.34 -10.58 -6.16
C ILE A 195 10.82 -10.94 -5.97
N LEU A 196 11.12 -12.15 -5.51
CA LEU A 196 12.50 -12.59 -5.23
C LEU A 196 13.34 -12.84 -6.49
N ALA A 197 12.74 -12.81 -7.68
CA ALA A 197 13.45 -12.85 -8.96
C ALA A 197 14.06 -11.49 -9.38
N TYR A 198 13.75 -10.40 -8.67
CA TYR A 198 14.43 -9.11 -8.85
C TYR A 198 15.90 -9.19 -8.38
N PRO A 199 16.76 -8.23 -8.79
CA PRO A 199 18.17 -8.22 -8.38
C PRO A 199 18.32 -8.34 -6.86
N PRO A 200 19.34 -9.08 -6.36
CA PRO A 200 19.49 -9.37 -4.93
C PRO A 200 19.71 -8.12 -4.05
N GLU A 201 20.15 -7.01 -4.64
CA GLU A 201 20.30 -5.70 -3.99
C GLU A 201 18.98 -4.92 -3.85
N THR A 202 17.88 -5.42 -4.44
CA THR A 202 16.57 -4.76 -4.39
C THR A 202 16.07 -4.67 -2.96
N LYS A 203 15.72 -3.45 -2.52
CA LYS A 203 15.19 -3.22 -1.17
C LYS A 203 13.72 -3.58 -1.12
N LEU A 204 13.32 -4.39 -0.16
CA LEU A 204 11.91 -4.72 0.07
C LEU A 204 11.40 -3.93 1.28
N TYR A 205 10.27 -3.25 1.10
CA TYR A 205 9.59 -2.47 2.14
C TYR A 205 8.29 -3.16 2.51
N MET A 206 8.17 -3.50 3.80
CA MET A 206 7.10 -4.33 4.35
C MET A 206 5.85 -3.49 4.65
N CYS A 207 4.66 -4.05 4.50
CA CYS A 207 3.43 -3.38 4.93
C CYS A 207 3.28 -3.41 6.46
N HIS A 208 3.75 -4.49 7.10
CA HIS A 208 3.72 -4.66 8.54
C HIS A 208 5.05 -5.24 9.07
N ASP A 209 5.34 -5.01 10.34
CA ASP A 209 6.35 -5.78 11.06
C ASP A 209 5.76 -6.29 12.38
N TYR A 210 5.93 -7.57 12.66
CA TYR A 210 5.46 -8.23 13.89
C TYR A 210 6.65 -8.98 14.49
N PRO A 211 7.61 -8.26 15.08
CA PRO A 211 8.89 -8.85 15.43
C PRO A 211 8.71 -9.99 16.44
N PRO A 212 9.39 -11.13 16.26
CA PRO A 212 9.41 -12.16 17.28
C PRO A 212 10.06 -11.60 18.54
N ALA A 213 9.70 -12.13 19.72
CA ALA A 213 10.22 -11.65 21.01
C ALA A 213 11.76 -11.68 21.12
N THR A 214 12.44 -12.37 20.21
CA THR A 214 13.90 -12.49 20.13
C THR A 214 14.60 -11.38 19.33
N ARG A 215 13.85 -10.55 18.58
CA ARG A 215 14.43 -9.47 17.78
C ARG A 215 14.68 -8.23 18.65
N GLN A 216 15.91 -7.71 18.59
CA GLN A 216 16.35 -6.49 19.29
C GLN A 216 16.10 -5.25 18.45
#